data_AF-A0A4P7ZVX3-F1
#
_entry.id   AF-A0A4P7ZVX3-F1
#
_cell.length_a   1.000
_cell.length_b   1.000
_cell.length_c   1.000
_cell.angle_alpha   90.00
_cell.angle_beta   90.00
_cell.angle_gamma   90.00
#
_symmetry.space_group_name_H-M   'P 1'
#
loop_
_entity.id
_entity.type
_entity.pdbx_description
1 polymer ?
#
loop_
_entity_poly.entity_id
_entity_poly.type
_entity_poly.pdbx_seq_one_letter_code
_entity_poly.pdbx_strand_id
1 'polypeptide(L)'
;MPLTPEGWTLLKTWEGCRLSAYPDPASGGAPWTIGFGHTGAEVVPGLTITQEQAEAWLNKDVAEAAGAVDRLLSGVTLTAHQRESLISFCFNVGAGALERSTLRKRLLAGESPAVVIAQELPRWNKGPKGPLEGLKRRRAAEVSHARMPEATSPQQQTKTAAPVPSHKPIHLLDAVHHHKGLAHQQEAWFQLERSLTAEQRDAFSEVFRTPGARSIEPPKPEAPGLIELPVPYLSQNDSATSHGPRMCFSSTCAMAAAFLKRGALTGNGQLDDQYLALVQRHGDTTDANAQVAALHSLGLQARFRTDGSIEDLIEQLKRGLPCPVGWLHKGPVSAPTGGGHWSLVIGWDPAMRQFLMHDPNGEADLVNGGYVNTAIGSGAAQRYSERNWGRRWMVEGAGSGWWIEISAGT
;
A
#
# COMPACT_ATOMS: atom_id res chain seq x y z
N MET A 1 0.08 -3.30 -25.36
CA MET A 1 0.32 -4.44 -24.44
C MET A 1 -1.02 -5.10 -24.16
N PRO A 2 -1.09 -6.41 -23.85
CA PRO A 2 -2.36 -7.13 -23.72
C PRO A 2 -3.15 -6.80 -22.45
N LEU A 3 -2.48 -6.31 -21.39
CA LEU A 3 -3.03 -5.95 -20.08
C LEU A 3 -2.45 -4.61 -19.58
N THR A 4 -3.24 -3.88 -18.79
CA THR A 4 -2.88 -2.76 -17.88
C THR A 4 -2.17 -3.27 -16.61
N PRO A 5 -1.58 -2.39 -15.77
CA PRO A 5 -1.05 -2.75 -14.45
C PRO A 5 -2.09 -3.45 -13.54
N GLU A 6 -3.35 -3.03 -13.64
CA GLU A 6 -4.49 -3.59 -12.93
C GLU A 6 -4.81 -5.00 -13.46
N GLY A 7 -4.86 -5.19 -14.78
CA GLY A 7 -5.03 -6.49 -15.42
C GLY A 7 -3.90 -7.48 -15.09
N TRP A 8 -2.65 -7.00 -15.04
CA TRP A 8 -1.50 -7.79 -14.58
C TRP A 8 -1.62 -8.20 -13.11
N THR A 9 -2.11 -7.28 -12.26
CA THR A 9 -2.33 -7.55 -10.83
C THR A 9 -3.45 -8.57 -10.63
N LEU A 10 -4.56 -8.45 -11.37
CA LEU A 10 -5.66 -9.42 -11.36
C LEU A 10 -5.15 -10.83 -11.67
N LEU A 11 -4.35 -10.99 -12.73
CA LEU A 11 -3.87 -12.29 -13.18
C LEU A 11 -2.84 -12.88 -12.21
N LYS A 12 -1.76 -12.14 -11.88
CA LYS A 12 -0.69 -12.62 -10.98
C LYS A 12 -1.20 -12.97 -9.57
N THR A 13 -2.30 -12.38 -9.10
CA THR A 13 -2.92 -12.73 -7.80
C THR A 13 -3.40 -14.19 -7.71
N TRP A 14 -3.69 -14.84 -8.85
CA TRP A 14 -4.18 -16.22 -8.89
C TRP A 14 -3.14 -17.25 -9.34
N GLU A 15 -2.09 -16.81 -10.04
CA GLU A 15 -1.04 -17.69 -10.55
C GLU A 15 0.17 -17.69 -9.61
N GLY A 16 0.36 -18.79 -8.87
CA GLY A 16 1.59 -19.00 -8.09
C GLY A 16 2.75 -19.42 -9.01
N CYS A 17 3.90 -18.75 -8.91
CA CYS A 17 5.07 -19.10 -9.70
C CYS A 17 5.85 -20.27 -9.09
N ARG A 18 6.17 -21.30 -9.88
CA ARG A 18 7.01 -22.44 -9.46
C ARG A 18 8.20 -22.62 -10.41
N LEU A 19 9.39 -22.29 -9.93
CA LEU A 19 10.65 -22.33 -10.70
C LEU A 19 11.18 -23.74 -11.02
N SER A 20 10.46 -24.80 -10.64
CA SER A 20 10.77 -26.19 -10.97
C SER A 20 9.52 -26.88 -11.48
N ALA A 21 9.67 -27.68 -12.54
CA ALA A 21 8.56 -28.40 -13.15
C ALA A 21 7.92 -29.38 -12.16
N TYR A 22 6.59 -29.38 -12.10
CA TYR A 22 5.79 -30.30 -11.29
C TYR A 22 4.69 -30.93 -12.16
N PRO A 23 4.22 -32.15 -11.85
CA PRO A 23 3.13 -32.77 -12.58
C PRO A 23 1.83 -31.97 -12.39
N ASP A 24 1.00 -31.88 -13.43
CA ASP A 24 -0.24 -31.12 -13.38
C ASP A 24 -1.15 -31.60 -12.22
N PRO A 25 -1.71 -30.70 -11.38
CA PRO A 25 -2.50 -31.09 -10.21
C PRO A 25 -3.82 -31.82 -10.51
N ALA A 26 -4.32 -31.78 -11.76
CA ALA A 26 -5.54 -32.46 -12.17
C ALA A 26 -5.25 -33.83 -12.81
N SER A 27 -4.11 -34.01 -13.50
CA SER A 27 -3.71 -35.30 -14.10
C SER A 27 -2.83 -36.15 -13.18
N GLY A 28 -2.08 -35.54 -12.26
CA GLY A 28 -1.06 -36.21 -11.45
C GLY A 28 0.18 -36.66 -12.23
N GLY A 29 0.33 -36.20 -13.48
CA GLY A 29 1.40 -36.60 -14.40
C GLY A 29 1.65 -35.54 -15.47
N ALA A 30 1.69 -35.93 -16.74
CA ALA A 30 1.78 -35.00 -17.86
C ALA A 30 0.43 -34.30 -18.14
N PRO A 31 0.41 -33.08 -18.73
CA PRO A 31 1.57 -32.23 -19.00
C PRO A 31 2.23 -31.76 -17.70
N TRP A 32 3.52 -31.41 -17.76
CA TRP A 32 4.20 -30.81 -16.63
C TRP A 32 3.96 -29.30 -16.61
N THR A 33 3.87 -28.73 -15.41
CA THR A 33 3.58 -27.33 -15.16
C THR A 33 4.78 -26.65 -14.51
N ILE A 34 5.09 -25.40 -14.89
CA ILE A 34 6.20 -24.62 -14.34
C ILE A 34 5.90 -23.11 -14.45
N GLY A 35 6.68 -22.26 -13.78
CA GLY A 35 6.46 -20.82 -13.75
C GLY A 35 5.05 -20.50 -13.22
N PHE A 36 4.39 -19.53 -13.85
CA PHE A 36 3.02 -19.11 -13.53
C PHE A 36 1.94 -19.98 -14.21
N GLY A 37 2.09 -21.32 -14.15
CA GLY A 37 1.14 -22.26 -14.77
C GLY A 37 1.44 -22.67 -16.22
N HIS A 38 2.64 -22.35 -16.74
CA HIS A 38 3.08 -22.69 -18.09
C HIS A 38 3.17 -24.21 -18.29
N THR A 39 2.70 -24.73 -19.43
CA THR A 39 2.57 -26.18 -19.74
C THR A 39 3.03 -26.55 -21.16
N GLY A 40 4.01 -25.83 -21.70
CA GLY A 40 4.61 -26.10 -23.00
C GLY A 40 5.31 -27.46 -23.11
N ALA A 41 5.61 -27.89 -24.34
CA ALA A 41 6.32 -29.15 -24.60
C ALA A 41 7.79 -29.12 -24.13
N GLU A 42 8.33 -27.91 -23.96
CA GLU A 42 9.59 -27.64 -23.29
C GLU A 42 9.57 -28.01 -21.79
N VAL A 43 8.39 -28.09 -21.15
CA VAL A 43 8.26 -28.38 -19.73
C VAL A 43 8.35 -29.89 -19.50
N VAL A 44 9.50 -30.32 -19.00
CA VAL A 44 9.84 -31.73 -18.75
C VAL A 44 10.18 -31.97 -17.27
N PRO A 45 10.05 -33.23 -16.77
CA PRO A 45 10.48 -33.56 -15.40
C PRO A 45 11.90 -33.08 -15.11
N GLY A 46 12.09 -32.40 -13.98
CA GLY A 46 13.41 -31.90 -13.56
C GLY A 46 13.85 -30.59 -14.20
N LEU A 47 13.07 -30.00 -15.12
CA LEU A 47 13.33 -28.65 -15.62
C LEU A 47 13.23 -27.62 -14.48
N THR A 48 14.18 -26.68 -14.46
CA THR A 48 14.16 -25.50 -13.58
C THR A 48 14.40 -24.23 -14.39
N ILE A 49 13.75 -23.14 -14.02
CA ILE A 49 13.85 -21.84 -14.69
C ILE A 49 14.13 -20.72 -13.70
N THR A 50 14.69 -19.60 -14.17
CA THR A 50 14.84 -18.39 -13.36
C THR A 50 13.52 -17.62 -13.25
N GLN A 51 13.43 -16.65 -12.33
CA GLN A 51 12.25 -15.81 -12.19
C GLN A 51 12.00 -14.98 -13.46
N GLU A 52 13.05 -14.46 -14.08
CA GLU A 52 12.99 -13.70 -15.34
C GLU A 52 12.49 -14.57 -16.50
N GLN A 53 12.89 -15.85 -16.54
CA GLN A 53 12.37 -16.83 -17.51
C GLN A 53 10.88 -17.15 -17.26
N ALA A 54 10.48 -17.31 -16.00
CA ALA A 54 9.07 -17.51 -15.63
C ALA A 54 8.21 -16.29 -16.00
N GLU A 55 8.71 -15.07 -15.83
CA GLU A 55 8.03 -13.85 -16.26
C GLU A 55 8.00 -13.70 -17.78
N ALA A 56 9.06 -14.08 -18.50
CA ALA A 56 9.06 -14.09 -19.96
C ALA A 56 8.03 -15.08 -20.53
N TRP A 57 7.91 -16.27 -19.94
CA TRP A 57 6.90 -17.26 -20.31
C TRP A 57 5.49 -16.80 -19.96
N LEU A 58 5.28 -16.21 -18.78
CA LEU A 58 3.99 -15.59 -18.43
C LEU A 58 3.60 -14.50 -19.45
N ASN A 59 4.53 -13.66 -19.89
CA ASN A 59 4.24 -12.64 -20.92
C ASN A 59 3.81 -13.25 -22.25
N LYS A 60 4.45 -14.36 -22.67
CA LYS A 60 4.08 -15.13 -23.86
C LYS A 60 2.69 -15.76 -23.71
N ASP A 61 2.45 -16.49 -22.62
CA ASP A 61 1.19 -17.19 -22.34
C ASP A 61 0.00 -16.21 -22.23
N VAL A 62 0.22 -15.03 -21.63
CA VAL A 62 -0.80 -13.96 -21.59
C VAL A 62 -1.05 -13.36 -22.98
N ALA A 63 -0.03 -13.23 -23.83
CA ALA A 63 -0.21 -12.80 -25.22
C ALA A 63 -0.97 -13.85 -26.04
N GLU A 64 -0.72 -15.14 -25.82
CA GLU A 64 -1.48 -16.24 -26.45
C GLU A 64 -2.95 -16.26 -25.98
N ALA A 65 -3.19 -16.12 -24.68
CA ALA A 65 -4.55 -16.01 -24.12
C ALA A 65 -5.29 -14.77 -24.66
N ALA A 66 -4.60 -13.64 -24.81
CA ALA A 66 -5.14 -12.42 -25.42
C ALA A 66 -5.50 -12.62 -26.90
N GLY A 67 -4.59 -13.18 -27.71
CA GLY A 67 -4.88 -13.52 -29.10
C GLY A 67 -6.02 -14.52 -29.26
N ALA A 68 -6.17 -15.46 -28.31
CA ALA A 68 -7.31 -16.37 -28.28
C ALA A 68 -8.63 -15.66 -27.95
N VAL A 69 -8.66 -14.74 -26.98
CA VAL A 69 -9.84 -13.90 -26.67
C VAL A 69 -10.25 -13.07 -27.88
N ASP A 70 -9.31 -12.34 -28.48
CA ASP A 70 -9.56 -11.45 -29.62
C ASP A 70 -10.08 -12.22 -30.84
N ARG A 71 -9.50 -13.40 -31.13
CA ARG A 71 -9.93 -14.28 -32.23
C ARG A 71 -11.30 -14.90 -31.96
N LEU A 72 -11.55 -15.42 -30.75
CA LEU A 72 -12.78 -16.13 -30.43
C LEU A 72 -13.99 -15.20 -30.26
N LEU A 73 -13.76 -13.96 -29.84
CA LEU A 73 -14.78 -12.92 -29.64
C LEU A 73 -14.73 -11.83 -30.72
N SER A 74 -14.18 -12.13 -31.90
CA SER A 74 -14.16 -11.23 -33.04
C SER A 74 -15.57 -10.71 -33.35
N GLY A 75 -15.71 -9.38 -33.41
CA GLY A 75 -17.00 -8.69 -33.59
C GLY A 75 -17.73 -8.30 -32.30
N VAL A 76 -17.24 -8.69 -31.11
CA VAL A 76 -17.79 -8.26 -29.82
C VAL A 76 -17.06 -7.00 -29.33
N THR A 77 -17.78 -5.89 -29.15
CA THR A 77 -17.24 -4.70 -28.51
C THR A 77 -17.07 -4.94 -27.00
N LEU A 78 -15.84 -4.87 -26.51
CA LEU A 78 -15.47 -5.04 -25.10
C LEU A 78 -14.77 -3.79 -24.59
N THR A 79 -15.01 -3.40 -23.35
CA THR A 79 -14.16 -2.41 -22.66
C THR A 79 -12.78 -3.00 -22.36
N ALA A 80 -11.79 -2.15 -22.09
CA ALA A 80 -10.45 -2.59 -21.69
C ALA A 80 -10.50 -3.61 -20.54
N HIS A 81 -11.17 -3.27 -19.43
CA HIS A 81 -11.26 -4.16 -18.27
C HIS A 81 -12.12 -5.42 -18.52
N GLN A 82 -13.15 -5.36 -19.40
CA GLN A 82 -13.89 -6.57 -19.80
C GLN A 82 -13.02 -7.53 -20.59
N ARG A 83 -12.22 -7.01 -21.52
CA ARG A 83 -11.25 -7.80 -22.30
C ARG A 83 -10.20 -8.44 -21.38
N GLU A 84 -9.64 -7.70 -20.43
CA GLU A 84 -8.66 -8.22 -19.46
C GLU A 84 -9.22 -9.29 -18.53
N SER A 85 -10.46 -9.11 -18.05
CA SER A 85 -11.19 -10.12 -17.29
C SER A 85 -11.33 -11.42 -18.09
N LEU A 86 -11.68 -11.30 -19.38
CA LEU A 86 -11.78 -12.44 -20.29
C LEU A 86 -10.42 -13.06 -20.63
N ILE A 87 -9.33 -12.30 -20.61
CA ILE A 87 -7.95 -12.81 -20.73
C ILE A 87 -7.57 -13.63 -19.49
N SER A 88 -7.80 -13.11 -18.28
CA SER A 88 -7.54 -13.86 -17.03
C SER A 88 -8.39 -15.13 -16.93
N PHE A 89 -9.64 -15.07 -17.40
CA PHE A 89 -10.50 -16.25 -17.53
C PHE A 89 -9.93 -17.26 -18.55
N CYS A 90 -9.58 -16.80 -19.76
CA CYS A 90 -9.04 -17.63 -20.85
C CYS A 90 -7.71 -18.30 -20.44
N PHE A 91 -6.84 -17.58 -19.73
CA PHE A 91 -5.60 -18.10 -19.16
C PHE A 91 -5.89 -19.26 -18.18
N ASN A 92 -6.91 -19.12 -17.33
CA ASN A 92 -7.26 -20.13 -16.34
C ASN A 92 -7.94 -21.39 -16.89
N VAL A 93 -8.86 -21.25 -17.85
CA VAL A 93 -9.66 -22.39 -18.36
C VAL A 93 -9.21 -22.91 -19.71
N GLY A 94 -8.28 -22.22 -20.37
CA GLY A 94 -7.81 -22.48 -21.73
C GLY A 94 -8.78 -22.01 -22.81
N ALA A 95 -8.21 -21.63 -23.97
CA ALA A 95 -8.95 -21.14 -25.12
C ALA A 95 -10.09 -22.08 -25.58
N GLY A 96 -9.88 -23.40 -25.53
CA GLY A 96 -10.89 -24.39 -25.92
C GLY A 96 -12.11 -24.44 -24.99
N ALA A 97 -11.96 -24.10 -23.70
CA ALA A 97 -13.11 -23.99 -22.80
C ALA A 97 -13.90 -22.70 -23.06
N LEU A 98 -13.21 -21.58 -23.29
CA LEU A 98 -13.82 -20.32 -23.75
C LEU A 98 -14.57 -20.52 -25.08
N GLU A 99 -13.97 -21.19 -26.06
CA GLU A 99 -14.55 -21.42 -27.39
C GLU A 99 -15.91 -22.14 -27.34
N ARG A 100 -16.05 -23.13 -26.46
CA ARG A 100 -17.28 -23.94 -26.29
C ARG A 100 -18.26 -23.36 -25.27
N SER A 101 -17.88 -22.30 -24.55
CA SER A 101 -18.64 -21.76 -23.42
C SER A 101 -19.98 -21.12 -23.82
N THR A 102 -20.95 -21.18 -22.91
CA THR A 102 -22.19 -20.38 -22.99
C THR A 102 -21.88 -18.89 -22.98
N LEU A 103 -20.88 -18.45 -22.19
CA LEU A 103 -20.31 -17.10 -22.18
C LEU A 103 -20.05 -16.59 -23.61
N ARG A 104 -19.22 -17.31 -24.39
CA ARG A 104 -18.91 -16.94 -25.78
C ARG A 104 -20.14 -16.92 -26.69
N LYS A 105 -21.01 -17.92 -26.59
CA LYS A 105 -22.24 -17.98 -27.41
C LYS A 105 -23.14 -16.75 -27.20
N ARG A 106 -23.30 -16.33 -25.95
CA ARG A 106 -24.09 -15.15 -25.56
C ARG A 106 -23.44 -13.84 -26.02
N LEU A 107 -22.12 -13.69 -25.85
CA LEU A 107 -21.37 -12.53 -26.35
C LEU A 107 -21.49 -12.39 -27.88
N LEU A 108 -21.34 -13.48 -28.64
CA LEU A 108 -21.48 -13.48 -30.11
C LEU A 108 -22.93 -13.30 -30.59
N ALA A 109 -23.92 -13.54 -29.73
CA ALA A 109 -25.32 -13.21 -29.99
C ALA A 109 -25.65 -11.72 -29.77
N GLY A 110 -24.66 -10.89 -29.40
CA GLY A 110 -24.83 -9.46 -29.15
C GLY A 110 -25.38 -9.11 -27.77
N GLU A 111 -25.44 -10.05 -26.83
CA GLU A 111 -25.82 -9.75 -25.45
C GLU A 111 -24.76 -8.86 -24.75
N SER A 112 -25.20 -7.98 -23.86
CA SER A 112 -24.33 -7.05 -23.12
C SER A 112 -23.18 -7.78 -22.41
N PRO A 113 -21.90 -7.47 -22.73
CA PRO A 113 -20.77 -8.16 -22.12
C PRO A 113 -20.73 -8.07 -20.60
N ALA A 114 -21.11 -6.93 -20.01
CA ALA A 114 -21.19 -6.77 -18.56
C ALA A 114 -22.18 -7.73 -17.90
N VAL A 115 -23.33 -7.99 -18.54
CA VAL A 115 -24.34 -8.95 -18.06
C VAL A 115 -23.85 -10.38 -18.23
N VAL A 116 -23.32 -10.70 -19.41
CA VAL A 116 -22.87 -12.06 -19.77
C VAL A 116 -21.68 -12.50 -18.90
N ILE A 117 -20.68 -11.61 -18.71
CA ILE A 117 -19.54 -11.85 -17.81
C ILE A 117 -20.04 -12.08 -16.37
N ALA A 118 -20.90 -11.20 -15.85
CA ALA A 118 -21.40 -11.29 -14.48
C ALA A 118 -22.23 -12.56 -14.19
N GLN A 119 -22.94 -13.09 -15.19
CA GLN A 119 -23.77 -14.29 -15.03
C GLN A 119 -23.04 -15.59 -15.33
N GLU A 120 -22.16 -15.62 -16.32
CA GLU A 120 -21.53 -16.87 -16.76
C GLU A 120 -20.21 -17.16 -16.05
N LEU A 121 -19.36 -16.16 -15.75
CA LEU A 121 -18.08 -16.41 -15.05
C LEU A 121 -18.27 -17.15 -13.71
N PRO A 122 -19.20 -16.79 -12.81
CA PRO A 122 -19.38 -17.48 -11.52
C PRO A 122 -19.74 -18.97 -11.64
N ARG A 123 -20.19 -19.43 -12.81
CA ARG A 123 -20.53 -20.85 -13.09
C ARG A 123 -19.28 -21.71 -13.29
N TRP A 124 -18.16 -21.10 -13.70
CA TRP A 124 -16.86 -21.75 -13.90
C TRP A 124 -16.07 -21.86 -12.59
N ASN A 125 -16.69 -22.53 -11.61
CA ASN A 125 -16.16 -22.68 -10.25
C ASN A 125 -15.92 -24.14 -9.83
N LYS A 126 -16.05 -25.12 -10.73
CA LYS A 126 -16.01 -26.55 -10.42
C LYS A 126 -14.68 -27.18 -10.81
N GLY A 127 -14.09 -27.96 -9.91
CA GLY A 127 -13.05 -28.93 -10.20
C GLY A 127 -13.61 -30.36 -10.24
N PRO A 128 -12.74 -31.40 -10.30
CA PRO A 128 -13.14 -32.81 -10.44
C PRO A 128 -14.07 -33.33 -9.33
N LYS A 129 -14.05 -32.71 -8.14
CA LYS A 129 -14.85 -33.10 -6.97
C LYS A 129 -15.96 -32.10 -6.60
N GLY A 130 -16.31 -31.19 -7.51
CA GLY A 130 -17.35 -30.18 -7.30
C GLY A 130 -16.81 -28.74 -7.16
N PRO A 131 -17.62 -27.80 -6.61
CA PRO A 131 -17.24 -26.39 -6.49
C PRO A 131 -15.98 -26.15 -5.63
N LEU A 132 -15.12 -25.24 -6.07
CA LEU A 132 -13.88 -24.85 -5.41
C LEU A 132 -13.94 -23.36 -4.99
N GLU A 133 -13.73 -23.09 -3.70
CA GLU A 133 -13.73 -21.72 -3.14
C GLU A 133 -12.63 -20.81 -3.70
N GLY A 134 -11.53 -21.39 -4.20
CA GLY A 134 -10.51 -20.64 -4.96
C GLY A 134 -11.08 -20.08 -6.26
N LEU A 135 -11.73 -20.93 -7.06
CA LEU A 135 -12.33 -20.51 -8.33
C LEU A 135 -13.51 -19.56 -8.12
N LYS A 136 -14.36 -19.76 -7.09
CA LYS A 136 -15.42 -18.79 -6.76
C LYS A 136 -14.87 -17.39 -6.52
N ARG A 137 -13.80 -17.25 -5.73
CA ARG A 137 -13.15 -15.96 -5.46
C ARG A 137 -12.46 -15.38 -6.70
N ARG A 138 -11.81 -16.22 -7.52
CA ARG A 138 -11.24 -15.80 -8.81
C ARG A 138 -12.28 -15.23 -9.77
N ARG A 139 -13.37 -15.97 -10.01
CA ARG A 139 -14.47 -15.52 -10.87
C ARG A 139 -15.13 -14.24 -10.34
N ALA A 140 -15.25 -14.08 -9.01
CA ALA A 140 -15.74 -12.83 -8.41
C ALA A 140 -14.79 -11.64 -8.65
N ALA A 141 -13.48 -11.83 -8.54
CA ALA A 141 -12.48 -10.79 -8.83
C ALA A 141 -12.50 -10.39 -10.32
N GLU A 142 -12.57 -11.37 -11.23
CA GLU A 142 -12.68 -11.12 -12.68
C GLU A 142 -13.99 -10.37 -13.04
N VAL A 143 -15.12 -10.71 -12.42
CA VAL A 143 -16.40 -9.97 -12.58
C VAL A 143 -16.28 -8.55 -12.00
N SER A 144 -15.57 -8.36 -10.89
CA SER A 144 -15.32 -7.03 -10.32
C SER A 144 -14.45 -6.17 -11.25
N HIS A 145 -13.39 -6.75 -11.83
CA HIS A 145 -12.51 -6.09 -12.79
C HIS A 145 -13.29 -5.66 -14.03
N ALA A 146 -14.08 -6.55 -14.63
CA ALA A 146 -14.92 -6.25 -15.80
C ALA A 146 -15.99 -5.14 -15.58
N ARG A 147 -16.25 -4.77 -14.31
CA ARG A 147 -17.17 -3.68 -13.92
C ARG A 147 -16.46 -2.37 -13.64
N MET A 148 -15.13 -2.34 -13.60
CA MET A 148 -14.38 -1.10 -13.42
C MET A 148 -14.66 -0.16 -14.60
N PRO A 149 -15.01 1.11 -14.36
CA PRO A 149 -15.25 2.08 -15.43
C PRO A 149 -13.98 2.20 -16.29
N GLU A 150 -14.15 2.40 -17.59
CA GLU A 150 -12.99 2.75 -18.42
C GLU A 150 -12.42 4.08 -17.96
N ALA A 151 -11.09 4.23 -18.07
CA ALA A 151 -10.41 5.47 -17.76
C ALA A 151 -10.72 6.55 -18.80
N THR A 152 -11.89 7.18 -18.68
CA THR A 152 -12.17 8.46 -19.33
C THR A 152 -11.24 9.53 -18.73
N SER A 153 -10.72 10.41 -19.58
CA SER A 153 -10.04 11.64 -19.17
C SER A 153 -10.81 12.40 -18.08
N PRO A 154 -10.12 13.10 -17.18
CA PRO A 154 -10.42 13.02 -15.75
C PRO A 154 -11.74 13.67 -15.35
N GLN A 155 -12.69 12.83 -14.90
CA GLN A 155 -13.75 13.21 -13.97
C GLN A 155 -14.38 11.97 -13.30
N GLN A 156 -14.76 12.12 -12.02
CA GLN A 156 -15.65 11.26 -11.21
C GLN A 156 -15.06 10.01 -10.49
N GLN A 157 -14.65 10.30 -9.25
CA GLN A 157 -14.37 9.52 -8.04
C GLN A 157 -15.18 8.23 -7.66
N THR A 158 -14.50 7.33 -6.93
CA THR A 158 -14.86 6.62 -5.64
C THR A 158 -15.25 5.11 -5.51
N LYS A 159 -14.61 4.48 -4.48
CA LYS A 159 -15.06 3.43 -3.49
C LYS A 159 -15.27 1.94 -3.91
N THR A 160 -15.06 0.87 -3.09
CA THR A 160 -14.15 0.49 -1.94
C THR A 160 -14.34 -1.00 -1.51
N ALA A 161 -13.35 -1.66 -0.83
CA ALA A 161 -13.49 -2.98 -0.17
C ALA A 161 -12.50 -3.26 1.03
N ALA A 162 -12.49 -4.46 1.66
CA ALA A 162 -11.92 -4.76 3.01
C ALA A 162 -11.09 -6.10 3.19
N PRO A 163 -10.18 -6.21 4.19
CA PRO A 163 -9.39 -7.43 4.53
C PRO A 163 -9.29 -7.84 6.05
N VAL A 164 -8.71 -9.02 6.38
CA VAL A 164 -8.41 -9.62 7.73
C VAL A 164 -7.32 -10.75 7.57
N PRO A 165 -6.44 -11.23 8.52
CA PRO A 165 -6.01 -10.82 9.88
C PRO A 165 -4.45 -10.58 9.98
N SER A 166 -3.72 -11.11 11.00
CA SER A 166 -2.27 -10.88 11.29
C SER A 166 -1.51 -12.03 12.04
N HIS A 167 -0.17 -12.07 11.93
CA HIS A 167 0.77 -12.95 12.67
C HIS A 167 2.08 -12.19 13.01
N LYS A 168 2.94 -12.76 13.89
CA LYS A 168 4.27 -12.21 14.24
C LYS A 168 5.15 -12.00 12.98
N PRO A 169 5.99 -10.95 12.92
CA PRO A 169 6.93 -10.77 11.82
C PRO A 169 7.97 -11.90 11.79
N ILE A 170 8.32 -12.36 10.59
CA ILE A 170 9.27 -13.45 10.33
C ILE A 170 10.54 -12.82 9.74
N HIS A 171 11.73 -13.17 10.25
CA HIS A 171 12.98 -12.71 9.63
C HIS A 171 13.17 -13.37 8.25
N LEU A 172 13.78 -12.67 7.29
CA LEU A 172 13.90 -13.18 5.92
C LEU A 172 14.70 -14.51 5.85
N LEU A 173 15.74 -14.66 6.67
CA LEU A 173 16.47 -15.93 6.80
C LEU A 173 15.58 -17.05 7.35
N ASP A 174 14.77 -16.80 8.38
CA ASP A 174 13.81 -17.79 8.91
C ASP A 174 12.75 -18.14 7.85
N ALA A 175 12.30 -17.16 7.06
CA ALA A 175 11.37 -17.37 5.96
C ALA A 175 11.98 -18.25 4.85
N VAL A 176 13.29 -18.14 4.59
CA VAL A 176 14.03 -19.05 3.69
C VAL A 176 14.14 -20.44 4.32
N HIS A 177 14.60 -20.54 5.57
CA HIS A 177 14.74 -21.82 6.30
C HIS A 177 13.41 -22.58 6.48
N HIS A 178 12.28 -21.88 6.46
CA HIS A 178 10.94 -22.44 6.57
C HIS A 178 10.11 -22.35 5.28
N HIS A 179 10.75 -22.06 4.14
CA HIS A 179 10.07 -22.04 2.84
C HIS A 179 9.69 -23.46 2.39
N LYS A 180 8.43 -23.62 1.96
CA LYS A 180 7.83 -24.91 1.56
C LYS A 180 7.11 -24.82 0.20
N GLY A 181 7.32 -23.76 -0.58
CA GLY A 181 6.68 -23.60 -1.89
C GLY A 181 5.15 -23.45 -1.84
N LEU A 182 4.61 -23.00 -0.69
CA LEU A 182 3.17 -22.74 -0.53
C LEU A 182 2.81 -21.40 -1.16
N ALA A 183 1.64 -21.29 -1.81
CA ALA A 183 1.25 -20.10 -2.58
C ALA A 183 1.34 -18.78 -1.78
N HIS A 184 0.98 -18.79 -0.49
CA HIS A 184 1.09 -17.60 0.36
C HIS A 184 2.54 -17.21 0.71
N GLN A 185 3.47 -18.17 0.72
CA GLN A 185 4.90 -17.90 0.91
C GLN A 185 5.52 -17.37 -0.38
N GLN A 186 5.07 -17.87 -1.53
CA GLN A 186 5.47 -17.35 -2.84
C GLN A 186 4.97 -15.91 -3.04
N GLU A 187 3.71 -15.63 -2.70
CA GLU A 187 3.16 -14.27 -2.70
C GLU A 187 3.90 -13.35 -1.73
N ALA A 188 4.29 -13.83 -0.54
CA ALA A 188 5.12 -13.05 0.38
C ALA A 188 6.51 -12.70 -0.24
N TRP A 189 7.13 -13.62 -0.96
CA TRP A 189 8.36 -13.34 -1.71
C TRP A 189 8.15 -12.37 -2.87
N PHE A 190 7.04 -12.47 -3.62
CA PHE A 190 6.75 -11.51 -4.69
C PHE A 190 6.37 -10.13 -4.17
N GLN A 191 5.71 -10.02 -3.02
CA GLN A 191 5.48 -8.73 -2.38
C GLN A 191 6.79 -8.11 -1.88
N LEU A 192 7.71 -8.92 -1.33
CA LEU A 192 9.04 -8.45 -0.98
C LEU A 192 9.82 -8.01 -2.23
N GLU A 193 9.88 -8.83 -3.27
CA GLU A 193 10.59 -8.51 -4.51
C GLU A 193 10.06 -7.22 -5.16
N ARG A 194 8.73 -7.05 -5.21
CA ARG A 194 8.07 -5.84 -5.73
C ARG A 194 8.24 -4.61 -4.83
N SER A 195 8.69 -4.79 -3.58
CA SER A 195 9.04 -3.69 -2.67
C SER A 195 10.50 -3.25 -2.76
N LEU A 196 11.35 -4.04 -3.43
CA LEU A 196 12.75 -3.72 -3.67
C LEU A 196 12.91 -3.02 -5.04
N THR A 197 13.82 -2.04 -5.11
CA THR A 197 14.16 -1.39 -6.40
C THR A 197 14.93 -2.35 -7.32
N ALA A 198 15.18 -1.96 -8.57
CA ALA A 198 16.04 -2.74 -9.46
C ALA A 198 17.45 -2.87 -8.87
N GLU A 199 18.02 -1.75 -8.43
CA GLU A 199 19.37 -1.65 -7.87
C GLU A 199 19.51 -2.45 -6.56
N GLN A 200 18.47 -2.51 -5.73
CA GLN A 200 18.46 -3.34 -4.52
C GLN A 200 18.40 -4.84 -4.83
N ARG A 201 17.67 -5.23 -5.88
CA ARG A 201 17.63 -6.63 -6.35
C ARG A 201 18.96 -7.03 -7.01
N ASP A 202 19.58 -6.12 -7.74
CA ASP A 202 20.90 -6.33 -8.34
C ASP A 202 22.00 -6.44 -7.28
N ALA A 203 22.03 -5.56 -6.27
CA ALA A 203 22.97 -5.63 -5.16
C ALA A 203 22.79 -6.90 -4.30
N PHE A 204 21.53 -7.30 -4.04
CA PHE A 204 21.24 -8.59 -3.40
C PHE A 204 21.74 -9.76 -4.24
N SER A 205 21.48 -9.73 -5.55
CA SER A 205 21.92 -10.75 -6.52
C SER A 205 23.44 -10.90 -6.56
N GLU A 206 24.18 -9.79 -6.54
CA GLU A 206 25.65 -9.79 -6.53
C GLU A 206 26.23 -10.45 -5.26
N VAL A 207 25.73 -10.06 -4.08
CA VAL A 207 26.15 -10.62 -2.79
C VAL A 207 25.72 -12.09 -2.64
N PHE A 208 24.51 -12.44 -3.08
CA PHE A 208 23.98 -13.80 -2.99
C PHE A 208 24.71 -14.80 -3.91
N ARG A 209 25.18 -14.34 -5.09
CA ARG A 209 25.83 -15.19 -6.10
C ARG A 209 27.36 -15.28 -5.94
N THR A 210 27.99 -14.42 -5.14
CA THR A 210 29.46 -14.29 -5.07
C THR A 210 30.02 -14.71 -3.71
N PRO A 211 30.62 -15.92 -3.58
CA PRO A 211 31.21 -16.37 -2.32
C PRO A 211 32.32 -15.44 -1.83
N GLY A 212 32.17 -14.90 -0.61
CA GLY A 212 33.15 -14.01 -0.01
C GLY A 212 33.06 -12.54 -0.44
N ALA A 213 32.04 -12.14 -1.18
CA ALA A 213 31.70 -10.73 -1.36
C ALA A 213 31.51 -10.07 0.03
N ARG A 214 32.29 -9.02 0.31
CA ARG A 214 32.05 -8.18 1.48
C ARG A 214 30.76 -7.39 1.26
N SER A 215 30.12 -6.97 2.36
CA SER A 215 28.98 -6.06 2.31
C SER A 215 29.36 -4.79 1.55
N ILE A 216 28.93 -4.70 0.30
CA ILE A 216 28.86 -3.42 -0.42
C ILE A 216 27.71 -2.68 0.28
N GLU A 217 28.03 -1.67 1.09
CA GLU A 217 26.99 -0.76 1.56
C GLU A 217 26.29 -0.19 0.32
N PRO A 218 24.95 -0.33 0.22
CA PRO A 218 24.26 -0.03 -1.03
C PRO A 218 24.50 1.45 -1.39
N PRO A 219 24.75 1.77 -2.68
CA PRO A 219 25.01 3.13 -3.10
C PRO A 219 23.86 4.03 -2.67
N LYS A 220 24.21 5.07 -1.89
CA LYS A 220 23.26 5.98 -1.24
C LYS A 220 22.32 6.59 -2.29
N PRO A 221 21.00 6.32 -2.26
CA PRO A 221 20.12 6.76 -3.33
C PRO A 221 19.92 8.29 -3.30
N GLU A 222 20.40 8.99 -4.32
CA GLU A 222 19.85 10.31 -4.67
C GLU A 222 18.52 10.10 -5.39
N ALA A 223 17.50 9.82 -4.57
CA ALA A 223 16.12 9.56 -4.98
C ALA A 223 15.43 10.86 -5.49
N PRO A 224 14.14 10.82 -5.87
CA PRO A 224 13.25 11.87 -5.38
C PRO A 224 13.27 11.73 -3.85
N GLY A 225 14.20 12.43 -3.21
CA GLY A 225 14.70 12.18 -1.86
C GLY A 225 13.64 11.68 -0.90
N LEU A 226 13.97 10.68 -0.06
CA LEU A 226 13.28 10.51 1.22
C LEU A 226 13.24 11.90 1.85
N ILE A 227 12.05 12.50 1.89
CA ILE A 227 11.93 13.82 2.47
C ILE A 227 11.97 13.56 3.96
N GLU A 228 13.01 14.05 4.63
CA GLU A 228 13.13 14.01 6.08
C GLU A 228 13.63 15.37 6.52
N LEU A 229 12.74 16.14 7.13
CA LEU A 229 13.06 17.43 7.70
C LEU A 229 13.73 17.18 9.07
N PRO A 230 14.90 17.78 9.35
CA PRO A 230 15.62 17.58 10.61
C PRO A 230 14.98 18.40 11.74
N VAL A 231 13.75 18.03 12.06
CA VAL A 231 12.91 18.60 13.12
C VAL A 231 13.37 18.00 14.45
N PRO A 232 13.49 18.80 15.54
CA PRO A 232 13.77 18.26 16.85
C PRO A 232 12.56 17.45 17.37
N TYR A 233 12.80 16.26 17.90
CA TYR A 233 11.78 15.48 18.59
C TYR A 233 11.55 16.04 20.01
N LEU A 234 10.29 16.16 20.40
CA LEU A 234 9.82 16.47 21.75
C LEU A 234 8.77 15.44 22.15
N SER A 235 8.80 14.96 23.39
CA SER A 235 7.83 14.01 23.91
C SER A 235 6.95 14.69 24.96
N GLN A 236 5.65 14.42 24.94
CA GLN A 236 4.75 14.94 25.97
C GLN A 236 4.93 14.22 27.32
N ASN A 237 5.62 13.08 27.31
CA ASN A 237 5.72 12.16 28.45
C ASN A 237 6.83 12.55 29.44
N ASP A 238 7.67 13.53 29.08
CA ASP A 238 8.66 14.15 29.98
C ASP A 238 8.30 15.58 30.41
N SER A 239 7.12 16.10 30.03
CA SER A 239 6.61 17.42 30.45
C SER A 239 6.68 17.59 31.98
N ALA A 240 7.18 18.75 32.42
CA ALA A 240 7.19 19.13 33.84
C ALA A 240 5.83 19.65 34.33
N THR A 241 4.81 19.70 33.47
CA THR A 241 3.48 20.25 33.78
C THR A 241 2.44 19.15 34.05
N SER A 242 1.35 19.54 34.71
CA SER A 242 0.17 18.66 34.86
C SER A 242 -0.60 18.38 33.56
N HIS A 243 -0.16 18.94 32.43
CA HIS A 243 -0.85 18.82 31.14
C HIS A 243 -0.30 17.72 30.21
N GLY A 244 0.85 17.09 30.51
CA GLY A 244 1.51 16.08 29.66
C GLY A 244 0.57 15.10 28.94
N PRO A 245 -0.36 14.40 29.64
CA PRO A 245 -1.31 13.46 29.02
C PRO A 245 -2.30 14.06 27.99
N ARG A 246 -2.33 15.38 27.85
CA ARG A 246 -3.19 16.15 26.91
C ARG A 246 -2.36 17.05 25.97
N MET A 247 -1.03 17.00 26.03
CA MET A 247 -0.16 17.93 25.33
C MET A 247 0.14 17.58 23.88
N CYS A 248 -0.32 16.44 23.34
CA CYS A 248 0.01 15.99 21.98
C CYS A 248 -0.06 17.08 20.91
N PHE A 249 -1.07 17.95 20.96
CA PHE A 249 -1.22 19.09 20.06
C PHE A 249 -0.15 20.17 20.30
N SER A 250 0.02 20.58 21.56
CA SER A 250 1.07 21.53 21.97
C SER A 250 2.47 21.03 21.62
N SER A 251 2.84 19.80 21.96
CA SER A 251 4.16 19.22 21.64
C SER A 251 4.38 19.09 20.14
N THR A 252 3.34 18.72 19.37
CA THR A 252 3.37 18.71 17.90
C THR A 252 3.66 20.10 17.31
N CYS A 253 2.91 21.12 17.74
CA CYS A 253 3.12 22.48 17.27
C CYS A 253 4.45 23.08 17.76
N ALA A 254 4.92 22.71 18.96
CA ALA A 254 6.22 23.12 19.48
C ALA A 254 7.39 22.57 18.66
N MET A 255 7.33 21.29 18.24
CA MET A 255 8.33 20.71 17.33
C MET A 255 8.38 21.47 15.99
N ALA A 256 7.22 21.77 15.40
CA ALA A 256 7.13 22.54 14.17
C ALA A 256 7.70 23.96 14.34
N ALA A 257 7.35 24.65 15.44
CA ALA A 257 7.82 25.99 15.73
C ALA A 257 9.34 26.05 16.00
N ALA A 258 9.87 25.10 16.77
CA ALA A 258 11.30 24.99 17.06
C ALA A 258 12.15 24.77 15.80
N PHE A 259 11.62 24.02 14.83
CA PHE A 259 12.26 23.83 13.53
C PHE A 259 12.18 25.08 12.64
N LEU A 260 10.96 25.59 12.40
CA LEU A 260 10.70 26.68 11.45
C LEU A 260 11.22 28.03 11.92
N LYS A 261 11.29 28.26 13.24
CA LYS A 261 11.81 29.49 13.83
C LYS A 261 12.71 29.18 15.03
N ARG A 262 13.93 28.75 14.72
CA ARG A 262 14.99 28.49 15.70
C ARG A 262 15.14 29.70 16.65
N GLY A 263 15.08 29.45 17.95
CA GLY A 263 15.13 30.51 18.98
C GLY A 263 13.80 31.24 19.25
N ALA A 264 12.67 30.80 18.68
CA ALA A 264 11.34 31.30 19.07
C ALA A 264 10.92 30.87 20.49
N LEU A 265 11.46 29.74 20.96
CA LEU A 265 11.23 29.16 22.29
C LEU A 265 12.56 29.20 23.05
N THR A 266 12.72 30.21 23.92
CA THR A 266 13.98 30.58 24.60
C THR A 266 13.83 30.78 26.12
N GLY A 267 12.69 30.36 26.68
CA GLY A 267 12.47 30.32 28.12
C GLY A 267 13.23 29.19 28.81
N ASN A 268 12.99 29.04 30.11
CA ASN A 268 13.48 27.92 30.89
C ASN A 268 12.55 26.70 30.74
N GLY A 269 13.10 25.48 30.83
CA GLY A 269 12.34 24.22 30.71
C GLY A 269 12.26 23.67 29.29
N GLN A 270 11.48 22.61 29.09
CA GLN A 270 11.30 21.96 27.79
C GLN A 270 10.58 22.88 26.77
N LEU A 271 10.86 22.69 25.48
CA LEU A 271 10.35 23.59 24.44
C LEU A 271 8.83 23.51 24.28
N ASP A 272 8.23 22.34 24.48
CA ASP A 272 6.78 22.16 24.43
C ASP A 272 6.06 22.62 25.69
N ASP A 273 6.69 22.56 26.87
CA ASP A 273 6.22 23.25 28.07
C ASP A 273 6.20 24.79 27.88
N GLN A 274 7.25 25.35 27.25
CA GLN A 274 7.29 26.78 26.92
C GLN A 274 6.21 27.17 25.91
N TYR A 275 6.02 26.35 24.88
CA TYR A 275 5.00 26.57 23.87
C TYR A 275 3.58 26.39 24.44
N LEU A 276 3.36 25.44 25.34
CA LEU A 276 2.13 25.29 26.14
C LEU A 276 1.80 26.59 26.90
N ALA A 277 2.80 27.23 27.50
CA ALA A 277 2.62 28.53 28.18
C ALA A 277 2.29 29.71 27.25
N LEU A 278 2.39 29.53 25.92
CA LEU A 278 1.83 30.45 24.91
C LEU A 278 0.37 30.08 24.61
N VAL A 279 0.08 28.80 24.36
CA VAL A 279 -1.29 28.29 24.11
C VAL A 279 -2.24 28.68 25.24
N GLN A 280 -1.80 28.54 26.50
CA GLN A 280 -2.59 28.89 27.69
C GLN A 280 -2.96 30.38 27.82
N ARG A 281 -2.33 31.28 27.03
CA ARG A 281 -2.72 32.70 26.95
C ARG A 281 -3.93 32.93 26.04
N HIS A 282 -4.25 31.94 25.20
CA HIS A 282 -5.28 32.01 24.17
C HIS A 282 -6.43 31.02 24.42
N GLY A 283 -6.18 29.88 25.07
CA GLY A 283 -7.20 28.88 25.38
C GLY A 283 -6.63 27.60 25.97
N ASP A 284 -7.32 26.47 25.74
CA ASP A 284 -6.91 25.16 26.25
C ASP A 284 -5.95 24.42 25.30
N THR A 285 -5.14 23.53 25.86
CA THR A 285 -4.26 22.56 25.17
C THR A 285 -4.87 21.84 23.95
N THR A 286 -6.18 21.59 23.96
CA THR A 286 -6.90 20.84 22.93
C THR A 286 -7.64 21.71 21.92
N ASP A 287 -7.64 23.05 22.09
CA ASP A 287 -8.31 23.99 21.19
C ASP A 287 -7.39 24.40 20.03
N ALA A 288 -7.80 24.07 18.80
CA ALA A 288 -7.07 24.42 17.59
C ALA A 288 -6.90 25.93 17.40
N ASN A 289 -7.82 26.77 17.89
CA ASN A 289 -7.70 28.22 17.78
C ASN A 289 -6.61 28.76 18.71
N ALA A 290 -6.50 28.24 19.92
CA ALA A 290 -5.43 28.58 20.86
C ALA A 290 -4.05 28.17 20.32
N GLN A 291 -3.96 27.01 19.66
CA GLN A 291 -2.76 26.51 19.00
C GLN A 291 -2.34 27.41 17.81
N VAL A 292 -3.29 27.75 16.94
CA VAL A 292 -3.06 28.69 15.82
C VAL A 292 -2.66 30.08 16.33
N ALA A 293 -3.30 30.60 17.38
CA ALA A 293 -2.94 31.88 17.99
C ALA A 293 -1.53 31.86 18.60
N ALA A 294 -1.12 30.76 19.24
CA ALA A 294 0.24 30.59 19.75
C ALA A 294 1.28 30.58 18.61
N LEU A 295 1.04 29.87 17.50
CA LEU A 295 1.90 29.92 16.31
C LEU A 295 1.99 31.34 15.71
N HIS A 296 0.87 32.06 15.60
CA HIS A 296 0.86 33.46 15.18
C HIS A 296 1.62 34.39 16.14
N SER A 297 1.58 34.14 17.46
CA SER A 297 2.36 34.90 18.44
C SER A 297 3.88 34.71 18.26
N LEU A 298 4.30 33.56 17.71
CA LEU A 298 5.68 33.31 17.28
C LEU A 298 5.97 33.86 15.87
N GLY A 299 5.00 34.45 15.18
CA GLY A 299 5.13 34.98 13.82
C GLY A 299 5.14 33.89 12.73
N LEU A 300 4.60 32.71 13.02
CA LEU A 300 4.36 31.65 12.03
C LEU A 300 2.91 31.76 11.54
N GLN A 301 2.70 31.82 10.23
CA GLN A 301 1.36 31.84 9.64
C GLN A 301 0.79 30.43 9.67
N ALA A 302 -0.37 30.25 10.31
CA ALA A 302 -0.95 28.94 10.59
C ALA A 302 -2.47 28.93 10.43
N ARG A 303 -3.02 27.86 9.85
CA ARG A 303 -4.47 27.66 9.75
C ARG A 303 -4.84 26.22 10.11
N PHE A 304 -5.79 26.07 11.02
CA PHE A 304 -6.43 24.78 11.24
C PHE A 304 -7.37 24.46 10.07
N ARG A 305 -7.21 23.27 9.51
CA ARG A 305 -7.93 22.78 8.33
C ARG A 305 -8.42 21.35 8.61
N THR A 306 -9.60 21.02 8.11
CA THR A 306 -10.21 19.68 8.22
C THR A 306 -10.42 19.02 6.85
N ASP A 307 -9.84 19.60 5.80
CA ASP A 307 -10.00 19.23 4.40
C ASP A 307 -8.69 18.72 3.76
N GLY A 308 -7.77 18.19 4.57
CA GLY A 308 -6.43 17.77 4.14
C GLY A 308 -6.40 16.45 3.37
N SER A 309 -5.53 16.40 2.36
CA SER A 309 -5.19 15.22 1.56
C SER A 309 -3.71 14.81 1.71
N ILE A 310 -3.38 13.59 1.26
CA ILE A 310 -2.01 13.05 1.30
C ILE A 310 -1.07 13.92 0.45
N GLU A 311 -1.60 14.44 -0.66
CA GLU A 311 -0.94 15.34 -1.59
C GLU A 311 -0.57 16.68 -0.95
N ASP A 312 -1.45 17.29 -0.13
CA ASP A 312 -1.17 18.53 0.61
C ASP A 312 0.02 18.39 1.56
N LEU A 313 0.11 17.25 2.27
CA LEU A 313 1.22 16.95 3.17
C LEU A 313 2.53 16.80 2.40
N ILE A 314 2.51 16.08 1.27
CA ILE A 314 3.68 15.92 0.40
C ILE A 314 4.12 17.28 -0.18
N GLU A 315 3.20 18.18 -0.51
CA GLU A 315 3.53 19.53 -0.99
C GLU A 315 4.15 20.41 0.10
N GLN A 316 3.61 20.41 1.33
CA GLN A 316 4.24 21.10 2.46
C GLN A 316 5.66 20.56 2.72
N LEU A 317 5.84 19.23 2.75
CA LEU A 317 7.15 18.60 2.96
C LEU A 317 8.17 18.99 1.89
N LYS A 318 7.77 19.02 0.61
CA LYS A 318 8.61 19.49 -0.51
C LYS A 318 9.03 20.96 -0.38
N ARG A 319 8.23 21.77 0.32
CA ARG A 319 8.52 23.19 0.64
C ARG A 319 9.35 23.35 1.92
N GLY A 320 9.79 22.26 2.55
CA GLY A 320 10.53 22.29 3.80
C GLY A 320 9.67 22.54 5.04
N LEU A 321 8.36 22.30 4.97
CA LEU A 321 7.41 22.60 6.04
C LEU A 321 6.88 21.28 6.66
N PRO A 322 7.10 21.03 7.97
CA PRO A 322 6.52 19.88 8.65
C PRO A 322 5.04 20.15 8.97
N CYS A 323 4.21 19.11 8.98
CA CYS A 323 2.75 19.24 9.04
C CYS A 323 2.19 18.69 10.37
N PRO A 324 1.73 19.54 11.31
CA PRO A 324 0.93 19.09 12.43
C PRO A 324 -0.36 18.43 11.92
N VAL A 325 -0.65 17.20 12.34
CA VAL A 325 -1.84 16.45 11.91
C VAL A 325 -2.57 15.81 13.08
N GLY A 326 -3.90 15.91 13.08
CA GLY A 326 -4.80 15.34 14.08
C GLY A 326 -5.51 14.09 13.55
N TRP A 327 -5.44 12.96 14.25
CA TRP A 327 -5.95 11.67 13.78
C TRP A 327 -6.46 10.76 14.91
N LEU A 328 -7.25 9.74 14.55
CA LEU A 328 -7.90 8.83 15.51
C LEU A 328 -7.00 7.64 15.90
N HIS A 329 -6.34 7.79 17.05
CA HIS A 329 -5.40 6.81 17.58
C HIS A 329 -6.04 5.59 18.27
N LYS A 330 -7.33 5.61 18.64
CA LYS A 330 -7.98 4.46 19.30
C LYS A 330 -8.77 3.60 18.31
N GLY A 331 -9.07 2.37 18.71
CA GLY A 331 -9.83 1.40 17.91
C GLY A 331 -9.07 0.91 16.65
N PRO A 332 -9.57 -0.16 16.02
CA PRO A 332 -8.90 -0.78 14.88
C PRO A 332 -8.94 0.12 13.64
N VAL A 333 -8.02 -0.11 12.69
CA VAL A 333 -7.90 0.64 11.43
C VAL A 333 -9.12 0.53 10.51
N SER A 334 -10.02 -0.43 10.77
CA SER A 334 -11.32 -0.58 10.12
C SER A 334 -12.44 0.25 10.75
N ALA A 335 -12.26 0.72 12.00
CA ALA A 335 -13.17 1.60 12.72
C ALA A 335 -12.40 2.46 13.74
N PRO A 336 -11.64 3.48 13.29
CA PRO A 336 -10.89 4.38 14.18
C PRO A 336 -11.83 5.17 15.10
N THR A 337 -11.39 5.45 16.33
CA THR A 337 -12.18 6.12 17.37
C THR A 337 -11.31 7.02 18.27
N GLY A 338 -11.96 7.78 19.15
CA GLY A 338 -11.33 8.67 20.13
C GLY A 338 -11.56 10.15 19.85
N GLY A 339 -11.08 11.02 20.74
CA GLY A 339 -11.18 12.48 20.60
C GLY A 339 -10.05 13.12 19.79
N GLY A 340 -9.36 12.35 18.95
CA GLY A 340 -8.13 12.77 18.28
C GLY A 340 -6.85 12.54 19.10
N HIS A 341 -5.72 12.59 18.40
CA HIS A 341 -4.33 12.73 18.86
C HIS A 341 -3.56 13.49 17.79
N TRP A 342 -2.51 14.19 18.19
CA TRP A 342 -1.72 15.02 17.29
C TRP A 342 -0.27 14.55 17.24
N SER A 343 0.26 14.51 16.03
CA SER A 343 1.64 14.15 15.71
C SER A 343 2.15 15.03 14.57
N LEU A 344 3.46 15.17 14.43
CA LEU A 344 4.07 15.99 13.39
C LEU A 344 4.57 15.13 12.24
N VAL A 345 4.05 15.34 11.02
CA VAL A 345 4.65 14.79 9.82
C VAL A 345 5.92 15.55 9.50
N ILE A 346 7.05 14.85 9.50
CA ILE A 346 8.37 15.41 9.22
C ILE A 346 8.94 14.92 7.88
N GLY A 347 8.30 13.94 7.24
CA GLY A 347 8.86 13.33 6.04
C GLY A 347 7.93 12.40 5.29
N TRP A 348 8.36 12.04 4.08
CA TRP A 348 7.66 11.15 3.15
C TRP A 348 8.63 10.24 2.41
N ASP A 349 8.37 8.94 2.51
CA ASP A 349 9.05 7.86 1.80
C ASP A 349 8.17 7.41 0.62
N PRO A 350 8.45 7.86 -0.62
CA PRO A 350 7.65 7.50 -1.79
C PRO A 350 7.80 6.03 -2.18
N ALA A 351 8.89 5.36 -1.81
CA ALA A 351 9.12 3.96 -2.15
C ALA A 351 8.29 3.03 -1.25
N MET A 352 8.20 3.35 0.05
CA MET A 352 7.43 2.55 1.02
C MET A 352 5.97 3.03 1.19
N ARG A 353 5.60 4.18 0.62
CA ARG A 353 4.34 4.89 0.88
C ARG A 353 4.09 5.10 2.37
N GLN A 354 5.08 5.66 3.04
CA GLN A 354 5.10 5.91 4.49
C GLN A 354 5.42 7.37 4.77
N PHE A 355 4.73 7.94 5.75
CA PHE A 355 5.16 9.20 6.36
C PHE A 355 6.17 8.91 7.47
N LEU A 356 7.15 9.80 7.61
CA LEU A 356 7.95 9.89 8.83
C LEU A 356 7.25 10.86 9.78
N MET A 357 7.00 10.42 11.01
CA MET A 357 6.25 11.17 12.00
C MET A 357 6.99 11.26 13.33
N HIS A 358 6.98 12.45 13.91
CA HIS A 358 7.26 12.64 15.33
C HIS A 358 5.93 12.56 16.09
N ASP A 359 5.72 11.44 16.77
CA ASP A 359 4.60 11.21 17.65
C ASP A 359 5.01 11.56 19.09
N PRO A 360 4.45 12.62 19.71
CA PRO A 360 4.89 13.05 21.03
C PRO A 360 4.50 12.08 22.15
N ASN A 361 3.56 11.14 21.91
CA ASN A 361 3.15 10.16 22.93
C ASN A 361 3.84 8.78 22.77
N GLY A 362 4.34 8.45 21.58
CA GLY A 362 5.15 7.25 21.34
C GLY A 362 4.85 6.51 20.03
N GLU A 363 5.36 5.31 19.88
CA GLU A 363 5.08 4.41 18.75
C GLU A 363 3.61 3.93 18.79
N ALA A 364 2.79 4.37 17.83
CA ALA A 364 1.38 3.99 17.79
C ALA A 364 1.11 2.64 17.08
N ASP A 365 0.16 1.86 17.61
CA ASP A 365 -0.36 0.69 16.89
C ASP A 365 -1.38 1.15 15.83
N LEU A 366 -0.89 1.36 14.61
CA LEU A 366 -1.73 1.78 13.49
C LEU A 366 -2.78 0.74 13.07
N VAL A 367 -2.67 -0.53 13.47
CA VAL A 367 -3.61 -1.59 13.08
C VAL A 367 -4.73 -1.73 14.12
N ASN A 368 -4.41 -1.85 15.40
CA ASN A 368 -5.37 -2.10 16.48
C ASN A 368 -5.78 -0.84 17.24
N GLY A 369 -4.99 0.23 17.16
CA GLY A 369 -5.13 1.45 17.94
C GLY A 369 -4.46 1.36 19.30
N GLY A 370 -4.17 2.52 19.90
CA GLY A 370 -3.32 2.64 21.07
C GLY A 370 -1.84 2.77 20.68
N TYR A 371 -0.96 2.40 21.61
CA TYR A 371 0.49 2.54 21.47
C TYR A 371 1.18 1.21 21.77
N VAL A 372 2.20 0.91 20.97
CA VAL A 372 3.13 -0.22 21.17
C VAL A 372 4.14 0.14 22.25
N ASN A 373 4.63 1.38 22.23
CA ASN A 373 5.62 1.90 23.16
C ASN A 373 5.37 3.39 23.42
N THR A 374 5.50 3.83 24.67
CA THR A 374 5.35 5.24 25.09
C THR A 374 6.58 5.75 25.86
N ALA A 375 7.69 5.02 25.81
CA ALA A 375 8.95 5.49 26.39
C ALA A 375 9.42 6.78 25.70
N ILE A 376 10.13 7.64 26.44
CA ILE A 376 10.69 8.89 25.90
C ILE A 376 11.58 8.57 24.69
N GLY A 377 11.33 9.26 23.56
CA GLY A 377 12.02 9.03 22.29
C GLY A 377 11.41 7.94 21.39
N SER A 378 10.51 7.08 21.90
CA SER A 378 9.92 5.98 21.10
C SER A 378 9.07 6.45 19.92
N GLY A 379 8.53 7.68 19.96
CA GLY A 379 7.76 8.27 18.87
C GLY A 379 8.60 9.09 17.88
N ALA A 380 9.93 9.09 17.97
CA ALA A 380 10.80 9.79 17.02
C ALA A 380 10.84 9.07 15.66
N ALA A 381 10.80 9.84 14.56
CA ALA A 381 10.89 9.41 13.15
C ALA A 381 10.12 8.11 12.79
N GLN A 382 8.92 7.92 13.34
CA GLN A 382 8.11 6.71 13.15
C GLN A 382 7.58 6.59 11.73
N ARG A 383 7.61 5.35 11.20
CA ARG A 383 7.20 5.03 9.83
C ARG A 383 5.73 4.66 9.75
N TYR A 384 4.88 5.66 9.55
CA TYR A 384 3.43 5.48 9.52
C TYR A 384 2.95 5.28 8.07
N SER A 385 2.52 4.05 7.74
CA SER A 385 2.08 3.71 6.37
C SER A 385 0.81 4.46 6.00
N GLU A 386 0.77 5.02 4.79
CA GLU A 386 -0.39 5.72 4.22
C GLU A 386 -1.66 4.85 4.30
N ARG A 387 -1.54 3.56 4.01
CA ARG A 387 -2.66 2.60 4.06
C ARG A 387 -3.36 2.53 5.43
N ASN A 388 -2.59 2.53 6.52
CA ASN A 388 -3.15 2.35 7.86
C ASN A 388 -3.36 3.68 8.58
N TRP A 389 -2.37 4.57 8.58
CA TRP A 389 -2.48 5.88 9.20
C TRP A 389 -3.44 6.79 8.43
N GLY A 390 -3.42 6.79 7.09
CA GLY A 390 -4.31 7.61 6.28
C GLY A 390 -5.80 7.35 6.54
N ARG A 391 -6.18 6.11 6.90
CA ARG A 391 -7.56 5.76 7.33
C ARG A 391 -7.95 6.32 8.70
N ARG A 392 -6.97 6.57 9.56
CA ARG A 392 -7.16 7.18 10.89
C ARG A 392 -7.12 8.71 10.84
N TRP A 393 -6.50 9.26 9.80
CA TRP A 393 -6.43 10.69 9.56
C TRP A 393 -7.64 11.19 8.74
N MET A 394 -7.92 10.56 7.60
CA MET A 394 -9.03 10.87 6.70
C MET A 394 -10.26 9.99 7.00
N VAL A 395 -10.79 10.09 8.23
CA VAL A 395 -11.82 9.18 8.77
C VAL A 395 -13.16 9.30 8.04
N GLU A 396 -13.54 10.50 7.60
CA GLU A 396 -14.81 10.76 6.91
C GLU A 396 -14.72 10.49 5.39
N GLY A 397 -13.50 10.41 4.86
CA GLY A 397 -13.20 10.12 3.46
C GLY A 397 -11.95 10.86 2.98
N ALA A 398 -11.51 10.58 1.75
CA ALA A 398 -10.37 11.28 1.16
C ALA A 398 -10.60 12.80 1.16
N GLY A 399 -9.61 13.57 1.63
CA GLY A 399 -9.76 15.01 1.80
C GLY A 399 -10.51 15.44 3.07
N SER A 400 -10.57 14.60 4.12
CA SER A 400 -11.13 14.95 5.43
C SER A 400 -10.08 15.06 6.55
N GLY A 401 -8.79 15.12 6.19
CA GLY A 401 -7.69 15.07 7.16
C GLY A 401 -7.60 16.35 7.98
N TRP A 402 -7.42 16.22 9.30
CA TRP A 402 -7.22 17.38 10.18
C TRP A 402 -5.74 17.75 10.25
N TRP A 403 -5.42 19.03 10.02
CA TRP A 403 -4.04 19.50 9.98
C TRP A 403 -3.91 20.98 10.34
N ILE A 404 -2.71 21.39 10.74
CA ILE A 404 -2.30 22.79 10.66
C ILE A 404 -1.53 22.97 9.35
N GLU A 405 -2.12 23.73 8.44
CA GLU A 405 -1.40 24.28 7.30
C GLU A 405 -0.52 25.41 7.82
N ILE A 406 0.79 25.31 7.60
CA ILE A 406 1.75 26.36 7.95
C ILE A 406 2.24 26.98 6.65
N SER A 407 2.43 28.30 6.63
CA SER A 407 3.17 28.96 5.56
C SER A 407 4.38 29.68 6.12
N ALA A 408 5.48 29.64 5.36
CA ALA A 408 6.59 30.54 5.59
C ALA A 408 6.06 31.98 5.45
N GLY A 409 6.14 32.75 6.54
CA GLY A 409 5.91 34.19 6.47
C GLY A 409 6.92 34.83 5.53
N THR A 410 6.43 35.75 4.70
CA THR A 410 7.23 36.61 3.81
C THR A 410 8.15 37.53 4.60
#